data_AF-A0A524EY08-F1
#
_entry.id   AF-A0A524EY08-F1
#
_cell.length_a   1.000
_cell.length_b   1.000
_cell.length_c   1.000
_cell.angle_alpha   90.00
_cell.angle_beta   90.00
_cell.angle_gamma   90.00
#
_symmetry.space_group_name_H-M   'P 1'
#
loop_
_entity.id
_entity.type
_entity.pdbx_description
1 polymer ?
#
loop_
_entity_poly.entity_id
_entity_poly.type
_entity_poly.pdbx_seq_one_letter_code
_entity_poly.pdbx_strand_id
1 'polypeptide(L)'
;MGKFVDESIVIVKPLAYYKMLVHVLRFGSKTRDHRQFKEVIGMLVGHLEGDGKIKDVIIEDVVPISHGGSIEVKFTDEQLGAFGEIDLQIYEEHGSKNWFTVGWYHSHPGLNIFFSSTDVFNQLFWQDKNPSGVGLVFDHTYLENEGDLGFRAFRLDEPSKNLNSDYHEIKAMVEAPKEKSFYSNIIRLISNIQSNQPPLYELNETTDLFSEVFIPDKEDLAIRKPELHLQELISSLKSGISSFLDLSMIPLITSLNEWSQNITSKTYYNNTQIRNDLVELKNNLSISLKEIQKSFNFNLQDNLKKLDDYISDTFDIFEEEQDNIKQIFEEFKNKINQHLLTLFDEKLNFSVEQIGFIFENSKKLIADMEAINQECVKSLKKGTQITENLSKIIMPSEKRIASKLEENKTKIIDNYKKKIANLQNSITSFNKETKKIMSNLKAAILVLEGSKEPILNKLDKLENEKKNLHSSIKELKSEKQELMNQIKELKKGG
;
A
#
# COMPACT_ATOMS: atom_id res chain seq x y z
N MET A 1 13.46 26.76 24.93
CA MET A 1 13.05 25.34 24.97
C MET A 1 13.27 24.88 26.40
N GLY A 2 12.22 24.35 27.05
CA GLY A 2 12.34 23.89 28.43
C GLY A 2 13.27 22.67 28.48
N LYS A 3 14.26 22.69 29.37
CA LYS A 3 15.06 21.51 29.70
C LYS A 3 14.08 20.39 30.03
N PHE A 4 14.22 19.24 29.37
CA PHE A 4 13.57 18.02 29.84
C PHE A 4 14.06 17.76 31.26
N VAL A 5 13.15 17.71 32.24
CA VAL A 5 13.53 17.47 33.64
C VAL A 5 13.22 16.03 33.94
N ASP A 6 14.28 15.23 34.01
CA ASP A 6 14.24 13.84 34.41
C ASP A 6 14.42 13.74 35.92
N GLU A 7 13.37 13.27 36.62
CA GLU A 7 13.39 13.11 38.07
C GLU A 7 13.81 11.70 38.52
N SER A 8 14.09 10.79 37.57
CA SER A 8 14.51 9.43 37.89
C SER A 8 15.92 9.39 38.48
N ILE A 9 16.19 8.32 39.21
CA ILE A 9 17.47 8.08 39.85
C ILE A 9 18.09 6.78 39.35
N VAL A 10 19.41 6.79 39.19
CA VAL A 10 20.21 5.60 38.91
C VAL A 10 20.85 5.11 40.20
N ILE A 11 20.49 3.91 40.62
CA ILE A 11 20.99 3.29 41.85
C ILE A 11 21.92 2.15 41.48
N VAL A 12 23.21 2.32 41.75
CA VAL A 12 24.24 1.31 41.50
C VAL A 12 24.47 0.48 42.75
N LYS A 13 24.25 -0.83 42.65
CA LYS A 13 24.55 -1.76 43.74
C LYS A 13 26.06 -1.92 43.92
N PRO A 14 26.52 -2.27 45.14
CA PRO A 14 27.95 -2.36 45.45
C PRO A 14 28.71 -3.30 44.51
N LEU A 15 28.13 -4.45 44.14
CA LEU A 15 28.77 -5.42 43.26
C LEU A 15 29.02 -4.86 41.85
N ALA A 16 28.00 -4.25 41.25
CA ALA A 16 28.10 -3.58 39.96
C ALA A 16 29.18 -2.50 39.98
N TYR A 17 29.17 -1.63 40.99
CA TYR A 17 30.16 -0.57 41.13
C TYR A 17 31.59 -1.13 41.26
N TYR A 18 31.77 -2.16 42.10
CA TYR A 18 33.04 -2.84 42.25
C TYR A 18 33.57 -3.42 40.93
N LYS A 19 32.74 -4.14 40.17
CA LYS A 19 33.14 -4.73 38.90
C LYS A 19 33.50 -3.65 37.86
N MET A 20 32.71 -2.57 37.77
CA MET A 20 33.03 -1.42 36.90
C MET A 20 34.37 -0.80 37.29
N LEU A 21 34.60 -0.53 38.57
CA LEU A 21 35.86 0.04 39.03
C LEU A 21 37.06 -0.85 38.71
N VAL A 22 36.96 -2.17 38.96
CA VAL A 22 38.05 -3.08 38.63
C VAL A 22 38.32 -3.10 37.14
N HIS A 23 37.29 -3.09 36.30
CA HIS A 23 37.43 -3.06 34.85
C HIS A 23 38.12 -1.77 34.38
N VAL A 24 37.62 -0.60 34.82
CA VAL A 24 38.20 0.70 34.46
C VAL A 24 39.65 0.83 34.95
N LEU A 25 39.93 0.45 36.20
CA LEU A 25 41.26 0.58 36.78
C LEU A 25 42.25 -0.42 36.18
N ARG A 26 41.81 -1.58 35.68
CA ARG A 26 42.71 -2.54 35.01
C ARG A 26 43.43 -1.91 33.81
N PHE A 27 42.76 -1.02 33.09
CA PHE A 27 43.25 -0.40 31.85
C PHE A 27 43.56 1.09 31.97
N GLY A 28 43.10 1.75 33.02
CA GLY A 28 43.38 3.15 33.33
C GLY A 28 44.15 3.38 34.63
N SER A 29 44.74 2.36 35.28
CA SER A 29 45.44 2.60 36.56
C SER A 29 46.60 3.57 36.40
N LYS A 30 46.81 4.41 37.42
CA LYS A 30 47.97 5.32 37.54
C LYS A 30 49.34 4.64 37.51
N THR A 31 49.39 3.32 37.70
CA THR A 31 50.63 2.54 37.54
C THR A 31 51.04 2.38 36.07
N ARG A 32 50.13 2.68 35.13
CA ARG A 32 50.38 2.71 33.69
C ARG A 32 50.69 4.14 33.26
N ASP A 33 51.47 4.29 32.19
CA ASP A 33 51.68 5.59 31.56
C ASP A 33 50.33 6.11 31.04
N HIS A 34 50.01 7.39 31.26
CA HIS A 34 48.76 8.00 30.79
C HIS A 34 48.53 7.81 29.28
N ARG A 35 49.60 7.71 28.48
CA ARG A 35 49.52 7.43 27.02
C ARG A 35 49.07 6.02 26.70
N GLN A 36 49.04 5.12 27.69
CA GLN A 36 48.62 3.74 27.58
C GLN A 36 47.24 3.49 28.18
N PHE A 37 46.56 4.55 28.64
CA PHE A 37 45.19 4.42 29.08
C PHE A 37 44.33 3.97 27.91
N LYS A 38 43.49 2.98 28.20
CA LYS A 38 42.52 2.48 27.24
C LYS A 38 41.13 2.66 27.82
N GLU A 39 40.23 3.17 26.98
CA GLU A 39 38.80 3.16 27.27
C GLU A 39 38.32 1.73 27.44
N VAL A 40 37.30 1.54 28.26
CA VAL A 40 36.64 0.25 28.49
C VAL A 40 35.16 0.39 28.23
N ILE A 41 34.48 -0.70 27.92
CA ILE A 41 33.03 -0.72 27.71
C ILE A 41 32.41 -1.96 28.30
N GLY A 42 31.20 -1.83 28.84
CA GLY A 42 30.42 -2.95 29.31
C GLY A 42 28.92 -2.67 29.41
N MET A 43 28.17 -3.71 29.73
CA MET A 43 26.71 -3.68 29.85
C MET A 43 26.29 -3.60 31.31
N LEU A 44 25.19 -2.88 31.55
CA LEU A 44 24.58 -2.73 32.86
C LEU A 44 23.40 -3.70 32.98
N VAL A 45 23.38 -4.47 34.06
CA VAL A 45 22.37 -5.49 34.32
C VAL A 45 21.59 -5.14 35.56
N GLY A 46 20.27 -5.20 35.46
CA GLY A 46 19.41 -4.92 36.60
C GLY A 46 17.96 -4.77 36.19
N HIS A 47 17.22 -3.91 36.87
CA HIS A 47 15.78 -3.78 36.68
C HIS A 47 15.31 -2.34 36.86
N LEU A 48 14.04 -2.09 36.54
CA LEU A 48 13.42 -0.77 36.62
C LEU A 48 12.38 -0.73 37.74
N GLU A 49 12.43 0.30 38.58
CA GLU A 49 11.48 0.53 39.66
C GLU A 49 10.70 1.84 39.47
N GLY A 50 9.47 1.88 40.00
CA GLY A 50 8.61 3.06 39.94
C GLY A 50 7.62 3.08 38.78
N ASP A 51 6.81 4.14 38.80
CA ASP A 51 5.69 4.38 37.88
C ASP A 51 6.02 5.51 36.90
N GLY A 52 5.56 5.39 35.66
CA GLY A 52 5.79 6.37 34.60
C GLY A 52 6.49 5.81 33.38
N LYS A 53 6.77 6.69 32.40
CA LYS A 53 7.46 6.34 31.15
C LYS A 53 8.97 6.18 31.36
N ILE A 54 9.56 7.03 32.19
CA ILE A 54 10.95 6.94 32.64
C ILE A 54 10.90 6.50 34.10
N LYS A 55 11.62 5.43 34.40
CA LYS A 55 11.65 4.76 35.70
C LYS A 55 13.02 4.88 36.34
N ASP A 56 13.08 4.62 37.64
CA ASP A 56 14.34 4.49 38.35
C ASP A 56 15.08 3.25 37.86
N VAL A 57 16.39 3.38 37.68
CA VAL A 57 17.24 2.30 37.14
C VAL A 57 18.05 1.71 38.28
N ILE A 58 17.81 0.44 38.58
CA ILE A 58 18.56 -0.29 39.60
C ILE A 58 19.57 -1.19 38.90
N ILE A 59 20.87 -0.90 39.08
CA ILE A 59 21.96 -1.65 38.47
C ILE A 59 22.49 -2.64 39.50
N GLU A 60 22.14 -3.90 39.32
CA GLU A 60 22.47 -5.01 40.23
C GLU A 60 23.86 -5.60 39.92
N ASP A 61 24.18 -5.72 38.63
CA ASP A 61 25.45 -6.27 38.16
C ASP A 61 25.91 -5.61 36.84
N VAL A 62 27.12 -5.92 36.40
CA VAL A 62 27.65 -5.50 35.11
C VAL A 62 28.42 -6.63 34.41
N VAL A 63 28.42 -6.57 33.08
CA VAL A 63 29.19 -7.46 32.21
C VAL A 63 30.26 -6.64 31.48
N PRO A 64 31.55 -6.78 31.84
CA PRO A 64 32.66 -6.22 31.07
C PRO A 64 32.70 -6.82 29.66
N ILE A 65 32.74 -5.98 28.62
CA ILE A 65 32.71 -6.44 27.23
C ILE A 65 34.08 -6.33 26.58
N SER A 66 34.70 -5.14 26.58
CA SER A 66 35.95 -4.90 25.84
C SER A 66 36.72 -3.67 26.35
N HIS A 67 37.94 -3.49 25.84
CA HIS A 67 38.81 -2.33 26.06
C HIS A 67 39.55 -1.90 24.77
N GLY A 68 39.99 -0.63 24.68
CA GLY A 68 40.84 -0.12 23.59
C GLY A 68 40.14 0.60 22.42
N GLY A 69 40.87 0.83 21.33
CA GLY A 69 40.47 1.74 20.23
C GLY A 69 39.23 1.33 19.41
N SER A 70 38.68 0.15 19.64
CA SER A 70 37.37 -0.27 19.11
C SER A 70 36.18 0.38 19.84
N ILE A 71 36.41 1.12 20.92
CA ILE A 71 35.37 1.71 21.79
C ILE A 71 35.03 3.14 21.39
N GLU A 72 35.95 3.84 20.72
CA GLU A 72 35.70 5.14 20.08
C GLU A 72 34.82 5.00 18.80
N VAL A 73 34.47 3.77 18.43
CA VAL A 73 33.73 3.44 17.22
C VAL A 73 32.29 3.06 17.58
N LYS A 74 31.34 3.45 16.72
CA LYS A 74 29.95 2.99 16.79
C LYS A 74 29.91 1.47 16.92
N PHE A 75 29.01 0.94 17.75
CA PHE A 75 28.84 -0.50 17.87
C PHE A 75 28.69 -1.15 16.49
N THR A 76 29.49 -2.18 16.21
CA THR A 76 29.34 -2.98 15.00
C THR A 76 28.11 -3.87 15.11
N ASP A 77 27.55 -4.31 13.97
CA ASP A 77 26.40 -5.23 13.96
C ASP A 77 26.68 -6.53 14.73
N GLU A 78 27.94 -6.99 14.72
CA GLU A 78 28.41 -8.15 15.48
C GLU A 78 28.38 -7.90 17.00
N GLN A 79 28.81 -6.71 17.45
CA GLN A 79 28.74 -6.31 18.86
C GLN A 79 27.29 -6.16 19.33
N LEU A 80 26.41 -5.61 18.48
CA LEU A 80 24.98 -5.52 18.77
C LEU A 80 24.33 -6.91 18.85
N GLY A 81 24.76 -7.86 18.01
CA GLY A 81 24.37 -9.27 18.10
C GLY A 81 24.79 -9.91 19.43
N ALA A 82 26.05 -9.74 19.82
CA ALA A 82 26.57 -10.23 21.10
C ALA A 82 25.81 -9.63 22.30
N PHE A 83 25.42 -8.36 22.23
CA PHE A 83 24.58 -7.74 23.27
C PHE A 83 23.21 -8.40 23.38
N GLY A 84 22.60 -8.78 22.25
CA GLY A 84 21.34 -9.52 22.24
C GLY A 84 21.45 -10.90 22.87
N GLU A 85 22.54 -11.62 22.60
CA GLU A 85 22.82 -12.93 23.21
C GLU A 85 23.03 -12.82 24.73
N ILE A 86 23.76 -11.79 25.18
CA ILE A 86 23.98 -11.53 26.61
C ILE A 86 22.67 -11.17 27.32
N ASP A 87 21.82 -10.34 26.71
CA ASP A 87 20.51 -9.99 27.29
C ASP A 87 19.62 -11.24 27.43
N LEU A 88 19.65 -12.14 26.44
CA LEU A 88 18.94 -13.42 26.51
C LEU A 88 19.48 -14.29 27.66
N GLN A 89 20.80 -14.42 27.79
CA GLN A 89 21.42 -15.19 28.87
C GLN A 89 21.05 -14.62 30.25
N ILE A 90 21.10 -13.30 30.42
CA ILE A 90 20.68 -12.64 31.66
C ILE A 90 19.21 -12.94 31.96
N TYR A 91 18.34 -12.89 30.95
CA TYR A 91 16.93 -13.20 31.12
C TYR A 91 16.70 -14.68 31.50
N GLU A 92 17.46 -15.61 30.92
CA GLU A 92 17.38 -17.03 31.30
C GLU A 92 17.84 -17.28 32.73
N GLU A 93 18.96 -16.68 33.15
CA GLU A 93 19.53 -16.86 34.50
C GLU A 93 18.77 -16.11 35.59
N HIS A 94 18.22 -14.93 35.26
CA HIS A 94 17.73 -13.96 36.24
C HIS A 94 16.35 -13.37 35.91
N GLY A 95 15.64 -13.88 34.90
CA GLY A 95 14.32 -13.38 34.49
C GLY A 95 13.26 -13.45 35.58
N SER A 96 13.37 -14.39 36.53
CA SER A 96 12.51 -14.45 37.72
C SER A 96 12.63 -13.22 38.64
N LYS A 97 13.73 -12.47 38.54
CA LYS A 97 13.96 -11.20 39.25
C LYS A 97 13.68 -9.98 38.38
N ASN A 98 13.14 -10.18 37.18
CA ASN A 98 12.96 -9.15 36.14
C ASN A 98 14.27 -8.44 35.78
N TRP A 99 15.39 -9.16 35.82
CA TRP A 99 16.68 -8.59 35.43
C TRP A 99 16.85 -8.66 33.91
N PHE A 100 17.35 -7.56 33.35
CA PHE A 100 17.67 -7.42 31.93
C PHE A 100 18.74 -6.34 31.77
N THR A 101 19.16 -6.07 30.54
CA THR A 101 20.14 -5.03 30.24
C THR A 101 19.50 -3.64 30.30
N VAL A 102 19.90 -2.86 31.31
CA VAL A 102 19.30 -1.53 31.60
C VAL A 102 20.09 -0.38 30.98
N GLY A 103 21.23 -0.68 30.35
CA GLY A 103 22.09 0.31 29.74
C GLY A 103 23.52 -0.19 29.56
N TRP A 104 24.45 0.76 29.46
CA TRP A 104 25.86 0.50 29.22
C TRP A 104 26.74 1.46 30.02
N TYR A 105 28.00 1.09 30.20
CA TYR A 105 29.01 1.98 30.73
C TYR A 105 30.25 1.95 29.86
N HIS A 106 30.97 3.07 29.83
CA HIS A 106 32.31 3.13 29.28
C HIS A 106 33.18 4.08 30.09
N SER A 107 34.46 4.21 29.71
CA SER A 107 35.37 5.15 30.35
C SER A 107 35.98 6.14 29.38
N HIS A 108 36.21 7.36 29.87
CA HIS A 108 36.96 8.46 29.27
C HIS A 108 38.15 8.82 30.18
N PRO A 109 39.24 8.04 30.19
CA PRO A 109 40.36 8.27 31.08
C PRO A 109 41.03 9.65 30.90
N GLY A 110 40.74 10.61 31.78
CA GLY A 110 41.33 11.95 31.75
C GLY A 110 40.80 12.91 30.68
N LEU A 111 39.65 12.60 30.07
CA LEU A 111 38.99 13.45 29.05
C LEU A 111 37.80 14.25 29.61
N ASN A 112 37.50 14.10 30.89
CA ASN A 112 36.25 14.50 31.55
C ASN A 112 35.06 13.59 31.21
N ILE A 113 34.01 13.74 32.01
CA ILE A 113 32.82 12.91 31.96
C ILE A 113 31.73 13.62 31.14
N PHE A 114 31.55 13.20 29.89
CA PHE A 114 30.55 13.75 28.96
C PHE A 114 30.18 12.71 27.89
N PHE A 115 29.06 12.93 27.18
CA PHE A 115 28.74 12.14 25.97
C PHE A 115 29.33 12.80 24.72
N SER A 116 30.16 12.04 24.01
CA SER A 116 30.62 12.32 22.65
C SER A 116 29.49 12.08 21.63
N SER A 117 29.73 12.45 20.36
CA SER A 117 28.80 12.12 19.27
C SER A 117 28.62 10.61 19.06
N THR A 118 29.65 9.82 19.36
CA THR A 118 29.59 8.35 19.31
C THR A 118 28.73 7.82 20.46
N ASP A 119 28.85 8.41 21.64
CA ASP A 119 28.06 8.01 22.80
C ASP A 119 26.58 8.33 22.60
N VAL A 120 26.25 9.48 22.01
CA VAL A 120 24.87 9.81 21.63
C VAL A 120 24.31 8.76 20.67
N PHE A 121 25.09 8.34 19.66
CA PHE A 121 24.67 7.30 18.74
C PHE A 121 24.43 5.96 19.44
N ASN A 122 25.37 5.53 20.28
CA ASN A 122 25.27 4.28 21.02
C ASN A 122 24.11 4.30 22.03
N GLN A 123 23.87 5.44 22.67
CA GLN A 123 22.77 5.63 23.61
C GLN A 123 21.39 5.55 22.95
N LEU A 124 21.25 5.95 21.68
CA LEU A 124 19.99 5.78 20.94
C LEU A 124 19.54 4.32 20.91
N PHE A 125 20.47 3.36 20.74
CA PHE A 125 20.15 1.93 20.73
C PHE A 125 19.48 1.48 22.03
N TRP A 126 20.00 1.98 23.16
CA TRP A 126 19.47 1.65 24.48
C TRP A 126 18.14 2.36 24.77
N GLN A 127 18.02 3.63 24.39
CA GLN A 127 16.82 4.43 24.67
C GLN A 127 15.65 4.22 23.70
N ASP A 128 15.88 3.68 22.50
CA ASP A 128 14.84 3.39 21.53
C ASP A 128 13.88 2.31 22.05
N LYS A 129 14.43 1.25 22.67
CA LYS A 129 13.66 0.14 23.25
C LYS A 129 13.27 0.36 24.71
N ASN A 130 14.10 1.05 25.47
CA ASN A 130 13.88 1.33 26.88
C ASN A 130 14.04 2.84 27.14
N PRO A 131 12.94 3.62 27.32
CA PRO A 131 13.06 5.05 27.61
C PRO A 131 13.88 5.40 28.86
N SER A 132 14.04 4.43 29.78
CA SER A 132 14.86 4.57 30.99
C SER A 132 16.31 4.16 30.79
N GLY A 133 16.70 3.71 29.59
CA GLY A 133 18.06 3.30 29.27
C GLY A 133 19.07 4.38 29.64
N VAL A 134 20.21 3.97 30.22
CA VAL A 134 21.21 4.88 30.78
C VAL A 134 22.61 4.54 30.26
N GLY A 135 23.40 5.57 29.97
CA GLY A 135 24.84 5.44 29.76
C GLY A 135 25.61 5.98 30.96
N LEU A 136 26.53 5.19 31.52
CA LEU A 136 27.45 5.63 32.55
C LEU A 136 28.82 5.91 31.95
N VAL A 137 29.33 7.14 32.11
CA VAL A 137 30.67 7.48 31.66
C VAL A 137 31.58 7.59 32.87
N PHE A 138 32.63 6.77 32.91
CA PHE A 138 33.63 6.76 33.96
C PHE A 138 34.84 7.60 33.58
N ASP A 139 35.31 8.41 34.50
CA ASP A 139 36.68 8.94 34.47
C ASP A 139 37.29 8.72 35.85
N HIS A 140 38.16 7.70 35.92
CA HIS A 140 38.76 7.27 37.18
C HIS A 140 39.62 8.36 37.84
N THR A 141 40.03 9.40 37.11
CA THR A 141 40.77 10.54 37.67
C THR A 141 39.93 11.34 38.67
N TYR A 142 38.60 11.30 38.54
CA TYR A 142 37.69 11.96 39.48
C TYR A 142 37.59 11.25 40.83
N LEU A 143 38.00 9.98 40.93
CA LEU A 143 38.05 9.25 42.21
C LEU A 143 39.05 9.87 43.20
N GLU A 144 39.89 10.80 42.76
CA GLU A 144 40.78 11.59 43.62
C GLU A 144 40.04 12.66 44.42
N ASN A 145 38.87 13.08 43.93
CA ASN A 145 38.03 14.03 44.61
C ASN A 145 37.23 13.32 45.70
N GLU A 146 37.34 13.80 46.93
CA GLU A 146 36.65 13.21 48.07
C GLU A 146 35.13 13.22 47.84
N GLY A 147 34.51 12.04 47.86
CA GLY A 147 33.07 11.85 47.69
C GLY A 147 32.58 11.74 46.24
N ASP A 148 33.45 11.84 45.23
CA ASP A 148 33.08 11.60 43.84
C ASP A 148 33.04 10.10 43.52
N LEU A 149 32.06 9.68 42.72
CA LEU A 149 31.86 8.30 42.30
C LEU A 149 32.74 7.92 41.09
N GLY A 150 33.43 8.88 40.48
CA GLY A 150 34.24 8.66 39.29
C GLY A 150 33.44 8.40 38.02
N PHE A 151 32.11 8.52 38.06
CA PHE A 151 31.24 8.43 36.90
C PHE A 151 30.07 9.41 36.98
N ARG A 152 29.43 9.66 35.84
CA ARG A 152 28.12 10.31 35.74
C ARG A 152 27.20 9.47 34.87
N ALA A 153 25.90 9.55 35.16
CA ALA A 153 24.87 8.90 34.38
C ALA A 153 24.24 9.90 33.41
N PHE A 154 23.97 9.49 32.18
CA PHE A 154 23.40 10.36 31.17
C PHE A 154 22.28 9.68 30.39
N ARG A 155 21.42 10.53 29.84
CA ARG A 155 20.30 10.14 28.98
C ARG A 155 20.02 11.25 27.96
N LEU A 156 19.52 10.86 26.81
CA LEU A 156 19.10 11.73 25.72
C LEU A 156 17.76 12.39 26.04
N ASP A 157 17.67 13.70 25.77
CA ASP A 157 16.45 14.49 25.98
C ASP A 157 15.33 14.08 25.02
N GLU A 158 15.67 13.89 23.75
CA GLU A 158 14.72 13.60 22.68
C GLU A 158 15.30 12.57 21.70
N PRO A 159 15.27 11.26 22.04
CA PRO A 159 15.79 10.20 21.17
C PRO A 159 15.24 10.21 19.73
N SER A 160 14.03 10.74 19.54
CA SER A 160 13.40 10.90 18.22
C SER A 160 14.15 11.87 17.29
N LYS A 161 14.99 12.76 17.82
CA LYS A 161 15.88 13.64 17.03
C LYS A 161 17.15 12.94 16.55
N ASN A 162 17.32 11.66 16.89
CA ASN A 162 18.48 10.84 16.50
C ASN A 162 19.78 11.52 16.95
N LEU A 163 20.82 11.58 16.11
CA LEU A 163 22.11 12.23 16.39
C LEU A 163 22.03 13.71 16.79
N ASN A 164 20.90 14.39 16.56
CA ASN A 164 20.69 15.78 16.98
C ASN A 164 20.03 15.89 18.36
N SER A 165 19.86 14.79 19.09
CA SER A 165 19.38 14.85 20.47
C SER A 165 20.47 15.40 21.37
N ASP A 166 20.10 16.39 22.18
CA ASP A 166 20.89 16.77 23.35
C ASP A 166 20.78 15.68 24.44
N TYR A 167 21.63 15.80 25.46
CA TYR A 167 21.65 14.91 26.63
C TYR A 167 21.75 15.71 27.93
N HIS A 168 21.32 15.07 29.02
CA HIS A 168 21.45 15.61 30.37
C HIS A 168 22.03 14.56 31.32
N GLU A 169 22.63 15.06 32.40
CA GLU A 169 23.10 14.23 33.51
C GLU A 169 21.92 13.83 34.41
N ILE A 170 21.85 12.56 34.77
CA ILE A 170 20.89 11.98 35.69
C ILE A 170 21.55 11.80 37.05
N LYS A 171 20.79 12.00 38.12
CA LYS A 171 21.25 11.74 39.47
C LYS A 171 21.58 10.26 39.65
N ALA A 172 22.84 9.96 39.94
CA ALA A 172 23.31 8.62 40.26
C ALA A 172 23.79 8.52 41.72
N MET A 173 23.58 7.36 42.35
CA MET A 173 24.16 7.04 43.65
C MET A 173 24.63 5.60 43.71
N VAL A 174 25.66 5.34 44.53
CA VAL A 174 26.12 3.99 44.85
C VAL A 174 25.60 3.62 46.24
N GLU A 175 24.93 2.47 46.35
CA GLU A 175 24.51 1.96 47.65
C GLU A 175 25.72 1.49 48.48
N ALA A 176 25.66 1.72 49.79
CA ALA A 176 26.67 1.22 50.70
C ALA A 176 26.60 -0.32 50.81
N PRO A 177 27.74 -1.03 50.80
CA PRO A 177 27.78 -2.48 50.92
C PRO A 177 27.27 -2.92 52.29
N LYS A 178 26.19 -3.71 52.29
CA LYS A 178 25.62 -4.31 53.51
C LYS A 178 26.15 -5.72 53.78
N GLU A 179 26.69 -6.38 52.76
CA GLU A 179 27.10 -7.78 52.84
C GLU A 179 28.60 -7.96 53.09
N LYS A 180 28.93 -8.99 53.88
CA LYS A 180 30.33 -9.37 54.17
C LYS A 180 31.07 -9.88 52.91
N SER A 181 30.34 -10.46 51.96
CA SER A 181 30.83 -10.96 50.66
C SER A 181 31.59 -9.88 49.87
N PHE A 182 31.12 -8.63 49.92
CA PHE A 182 31.76 -7.49 49.28
C PHE A 182 33.18 -7.26 49.80
N TYR A 183 33.37 -7.28 51.11
CA TYR A 183 34.70 -7.11 51.73
C TYR A 183 35.64 -8.27 51.40
N SER A 184 35.11 -9.50 51.27
CA SER A 184 35.90 -10.64 50.78
C SER A 184 36.39 -10.45 49.34
N ASN A 185 35.58 -9.84 48.47
CA ASN A 185 35.98 -9.53 47.09
C ASN A 185 37.08 -8.47 47.05
N ILE A 186 37.00 -7.44 47.90
CA ILE A 186 38.05 -6.42 48.04
C ILE A 186 39.36 -7.07 48.52
N ILE A 187 39.29 -7.94 49.54
CA ILE A 187 40.48 -8.68 50.01
C ILE A 187 41.06 -9.55 48.90
N ARG A 188 40.23 -10.26 48.14
CA ARG A 188 40.67 -11.09 47.02
C ARG A 188 41.32 -10.25 45.92
N LEU A 189 40.79 -9.06 45.62
CA LEU A 189 41.40 -8.15 44.65
C LEU A 189 42.80 -7.72 45.09
N ILE A 190 42.95 -7.31 46.35
CA ILE A 190 44.26 -6.95 46.92
C ILE A 190 45.24 -8.13 46.82
N SER A 191 44.78 -9.34 47.12
CA SER A 191 45.58 -10.56 46.97
C SER A 191 45.94 -10.87 45.50
N ASN A 192 45.01 -10.64 44.56
CA ASN A 192 45.22 -10.90 43.13
C ASN A 192 46.20 -9.91 42.50
N ILE A 193 46.18 -8.65 42.94
CA ILE A 193 47.17 -7.64 42.54
C ILE A 193 48.57 -8.05 43.00
N GLN A 194 48.70 -8.65 44.19
CA GLN A 194 49.99 -9.16 44.68
C GLN A 194 50.47 -10.42 43.93
N SER A 195 49.57 -11.20 43.34
CA SER A 195 49.90 -12.44 42.62
C SER A 195 50.03 -12.27 41.10
N ASN A 196 49.92 -11.04 40.58
CA ASN A 196 50.01 -10.72 39.15
C ASN A 196 48.99 -11.46 38.26
N GLN A 197 47.87 -11.93 38.82
CA GLN A 197 46.77 -12.55 38.06
C GLN A 197 45.68 -11.52 37.69
N PRO A 198 45.10 -11.58 36.48
CA PRO A 198 44.03 -10.66 36.09
C PRO A 198 42.79 -10.86 36.99
N PRO A 199 42.28 -9.80 37.63
CA PRO A 199 41.23 -9.92 38.64
C PRO A 199 39.82 -10.19 38.08
N LEU A 200 39.60 -9.93 36.79
CA LEU A 200 38.36 -10.12 36.02
C LEU A 200 38.74 -10.29 34.54
N TYR A 201 38.16 -11.27 33.84
CA TYR A 201 38.41 -11.53 32.42
C TYR A 201 37.36 -10.83 31.54
N GLU A 202 37.76 -10.37 30.36
CA GLU A 202 36.83 -9.94 29.30
C GLU A 202 36.39 -11.13 28.44
N LEU A 203 35.26 -11.01 27.75
CA LEU A 203 34.68 -12.08 26.92
C LEU A 203 35.64 -12.60 25.82
N ASN A 204 36.60 -11.77 25.36
CA ASN A 204 37.50 -12.08 24.24
C ASN A 204 39.00 -12.23 24.62
N GLU A 205 39.34 -12.42 25.90
CA GLU A 205 40.75 -12.46 26.34
C GLU A 205 41.39 -13.86 26.23
N THR A 206 42.45 -14.01 25.41
CA THR A 206 43.33 -15.19 25.41
C THR A 206 44.59 -14.89 26.23
N THR A 207 44.92 -15.76 27.19
CA THR A 207 46.03 -15.59 28.14
C THR A 207 47.37 -16.02 27.54
N ASP A 208 48.39 -15.15 27.58
CA ASP A 208 49.79 -15.52 27.32
C ASP A 208 50.57 -15.51 28.65
N LEU A 209 50.96 -16.71 29.12
CA LEU A 209 51.26 -17.01 30.53
C LEU A 209 52.76 -17.03 30.90
N PHE A 210 53.67 -16.56 30.03
CA PHE A 210 55.11 -16.81 30.21
C PHE A 210 56.07 -15.65 29.89
N SER A 211 55.69 -14.38 30.08
CA SER A 211 56.60 -13.29 29.71
C SER A 211 57.70 -12.96 30.73
N GLU A 212 57.59 -13.29 32.04
CA GLU A 212 58.58 -12.79 33.03
C GLU A 212 58.85 -13.74 34.22
N VAL A 213 59.91 -14.55 34.12
CA VAL A 213 60.61 -15.12 35.31
C VAL A 213 62.12 -15.11 35.07
N PHE A 214 62.88 -14.45 35.95
CA PHE A 214 64.35 -14.37 35.95
C PHE A 214 64.95 -15.34 36.99
N ILE A 215 66.04 -16.04 36.64
CA ILE A 215 66.76 -16.98 37.53
C ILE A 215 68.25 -16.55 37.61
N PRO A 216 68.82 -16.35 38.82
CA PRO A 216 70.22 -15.94 38.99
C PRO A 216 71.21 -17.12 38.98
N ASP A 217 72.48 -16.82 38.66
CA ASP A 217 73.49 -17.80 38.25
C ASP A 217 74.50 -18.21 39.36
N LYS A 218 75.25 -19.27 39.06
CA LYS A 218 75.90 -20.23 39.99
C LYS A 218 77.15 -19.75 40.77
N GLU A 219 77.52 -18.47 40.73
CA GLU A 219 78.81 -18.00 41.25
C GLU A 219 78.78 -17.52 42.71
N ASP A 220 77.60 -17.45 43.33
CA ASP A 220 77.42 -16.86 44.67
C ASP A 220 77.59 -17.83 45.87
N LEU A 221 78.12 -19.05 45.68
CA LEU A 221 78.13 -20.09 46.73
C LEU A 221 79.50 -20.75 47.04
N ALA A 222 80.50 -19.99 47.48
CA ALA A 222 81.73 -20.59 48.06
C ALA A 222 82.23 -19.89 49.34
N ILE A 223 82.42 -20.67 50.43
CA ILE A 223 83.07 -20.27 51.71
C ILE A 223 84.20 -21.25 52.08
N ARG A 224 85.31 -20.72 52.63
CA ARG A 224 86.62 -21.36 52.97
C ARG A 224 86.66 -22.04 54.36
N LYS A 225 87.65 -22.93 54.60
CA LYS A 225 87.97 -23.65 55.86
C LYS A 225 89.15 -23.04 56.68
N PRO A 226 89.22 -23.28 58.01
CA PRO A 226 90.48 -23.17 58.78
C PRO A 226 90.91 -24.49 59.50
N GLU A 227 92.20 -24.59 59.84
CA GLU A 227 92.89 -25.66 60.60
C GLU A 227 93.61 -25.11 61.85
N LEU A 228 93.88 -25.94 62.88
CA LEU A 228 94.67 -25.59 64.07
C LEU A 228 95.52 -26.77 64.63
N HIS A 229 96.74 -26.46 65.12
CA HIS A 229 97.79 -27.39 65.60
C HIS A 229 98.06 -27.27 67.13
N LEU A 230 98.32 -28.41 67.81
CA LEU A 230 98.46 -28.56 69.26
C LEU A 230 99.86 -29.06 69.68
N GLN A 231 100.82 -28.17 69.93
CA GLN A 231 102.19 -28.56 70.37
C GLN A 231 102.61 -28.08 71.77
N GLU A 232 101.72 -27.52 72.59
CA GLU A 232 102.15 -26.81 73.81
C GLU A 232 101.72 -27.38 75.19
N LEU A 233 101.11 -28.57 75.27
CA LEU A 233 100.47 -29.03 76.54
C LEU A 233 101.13 -30.24 77.23
N ILE A 234 102.38 -30.61 76.92
CA ILE A 234 102.93 -31.94 77.27
C ILE A 234 103.97 -31.98 78.43
N SER A 235 104.46 -30.86 78.99
CA SER A 235 105.62 -30.95 79.90
C SER A 235 105.35 -31.22 81.40
N SER A 236 104.13 -31.06 81.92
CA SER A 236 103.93 -30.98 83.39
C SER A 236 103.06 -32.08 84.01
N LEU A 237 102.56 -33.03 83.23
CA LEU A 237 101.53 -34.01 83.66
C LEU A 237 101.93 -35.46 83.38
N LYS A 238 103.22 -35.79 83.45
CA LYS A 238 103.79 -36.96 82.78
C LYS A 238 103.80 -38.28 83.59
N SER A 239 103.11 -38.41 84.72
CA SER A 239 103.05 -39.71 85.44
C SER A 239 101.66 -40.04 86.00
N GLY A 240 101.05 -39.15 86.79
CA GLY A 240 99.67 -39.37 87.28
C GLY A 240 98.59 -39.27 86.18
N ILE A 241 98.85 -38.46 85.14
CA ILE A 241 97.95 -38.33 84.00
C ILE A 241 98.21 -39.38 82.92
N SER A 242 99.34 -40.10 82.91
CA SER A 242 99.53 -41.18 81.93
C SER A 242 98.48 -42.27 82.15
N SER A 243 98.25 -42.70 83.41
CA SER A 243 97.22 -43.70 83.70
C SER A 243 95.79 -43.19 83.51
N PHE A 244 95.51 -41.90 83.79
CA PHE A 244 94.17 -41.31 83.53
C PHE A 244 93.92 -41.04 82.04
N LEU A 245 94.94 -40.64 81.27
CA LEU A 245 94.86 -40.49 79.81
C LEU A 245 94.69 -41.84 79.13
N ASP A 246 95.49 -42.83 79.52
CA ASP A 246 95.49 -44.15 78.89
C ASP A 246 94.19 -44.91 79.17
N LEU A 247 93.63 -44.79 80.37
CA LEU A 247 92.41 -45.50 80.77
C LEU A 247 91.11 -44.74 80.49
N SER A 248 91.14 -43.40 80.38
CA SER A 248 89.91 -42.60 80.21
C SER A 248 89.88 -41.78 78.93
N MET A 249 90.97 -41.10 78.56
CA MET A 249 90.98 -40.22 77.39
C MET A 249 91.26 -40.94 76.06
N ILE A 250 92.06 -42.01 76.03
CA ILE A 250 92.23 -42.82 74.80
C ILE A 250 90.91 -43.47 74.38
N PRO A 251 90.13 -44.13 75.27
CA PRO A 251 88.80 -44.61 74.92
C PRO A 251 87.86 -43.47 74.49
N LEU A 252 87.88 -42.33 75.17
CA LEU A 252 87.04 -41.17 74.82
C LEU A 252 87.39 -40.59 73.45
N ILE A 253 88.68 -40.41 73.14
CA ILE A 253 89.15 -39.90 71.84
C ILE A 253 88.85 -40.92 70.74
N THR A 254 89.03 -42.21 71.01
CA THR A 254 88.68 -43.28 70.07
C THR A 254 87.18 -43.29 69.81
N SER A 255 86.35 -43.24 70.85
CA SER A 255 84.88 -43.14 70.71
C SER A 255 84.45 -41.86 70.02
N LEU A 256 85.06 -40.71 70.32
CA LEU A 256 84.73 -39.42 69.68
C LEU A 256 85.14 -39.42 68.19
N ASN A 257 86.28 -40.01 67.85
CA ASN A 257 86.71 -40.16 66.46
C ASN A 257 85.83 -41.15 65.69
N GLU A 258 85.48 -42.29 66.29
CA GLU A 258 84.50 -43.23 65.72
C GLU A 258 83.14 -42.55 65.54
N TRP A 259 82.69 -41.77 66.52
CA TRP A 259 81.43 -41.06 66.44
C TRP A 259 81.47 -39.97 65.35
N SER A 260 82.55 -39.21 65.25
CA SER A 260 82.77 -38.22 64.19
C SER A 260 82.79 -38.84 62.78
N GLN A 261 83.49 -39.96 62.61
CA GLN A 261 83.52 -40.70 61.35
C GLN A 261 82.16 -41.31 61.01
N ASN A 262 81.44 -41.83 62.01
CA ASN A 262 80.09 -42.41 61.85
C ASN A 262 79.04 -41.33 61.55
N ILE A 263 79.12 -40.16 62.19
CA ILE A 263 78.27 -39.00 61.87
C ILE A 263 78.58 -38.50 60.46
N THR A 264 79.85 -38.36 60.08
CA THR A 264 80.23 -37.87 58.74
C THR A 264 79.79 -38.86 57.65
N SER A 265 79.99 -40.17 57.86
CA SER A 265 79.58 -41.19 56.88
C SER A 265 78.07 -41.32 56.79
N LYS A 266 77.33 -41.29 57.90
CA LYS A 266 75.85 -41.28 57.89
C LYS A 266 75.29 -40.00 57.30
N THR A 267 75.89 -38.84 57.56
CA THR A 267 75.45 -37.56 56.98
C THR A 267 75.71 -37.54 55.47
N TYR A 268 76.88 -38.01 55.02
CA TYR A 268 77.18 -38.17 53.60
C TYR A 268 76.24 -39.16 52.91
N TYR A 269 75.98 -40.31 53.54
CA TYR A 269 75.05 -41.32 53.04
C TYR A 269 73.62 -40.79 52.94
N ASN A 270 73.12 -40.15 54.00
CA ASN A 270 71.78 -39.57 54.03
C ASN A 270 71.62 -38.43 53.01
N ASN A 271 72.61 -37.54 52.87
CA ASN A 271 72.56 -36.48 51.86
C ASN A 271 72.60 -37.04 50.44
N THR A 272 73.35 -38.12 50.21
CA THR A 272 73.39 -38.81 48.92
C THR A 272 72.05 -39.48 48.62
N GLN A 273 71.43 -40.12 49.61
CA GLN A 273 70.09 -40.70 49.46
C GLN A 273 69.02 -39.64 49.21
N ILE A 274 68.99 -38.54 49.99
CA ILE A 274 68.07 -37.42 49.76
C ILE A 274 68.22 -36.87 48.35
N ARG A 275 69.46 -36.72 47.84
CA ARG A 275 69.68 -36.28 46.46
C ARG A 275 69.12 -37.28 45.44
N ASN A 276 69.32 -38.58 45.66
CA ASN A 276 68.80 -39.61 44.76
C ASN A 276 67.26 -39.63 44.77
N ASP A 277 66.64 -39.54 45.95
CA ASP A 277 65.19 -39.44 46.11
C ASP A 277 64.62 -38.19 45.41
N LEU A 278 65.31 -37.05 45.51
CA LEU A 278 64.92 -35.82 44.80
C LEU A 278 65.05 -35.94 43.28
N VAL A 279 66.06 -36.65 42.79
CA VAL A 279 66.21 -36.95 41.35
C VAL A 279 65.10 -37.88 40.87
N GLU A 280 64.76 -38.91 41.65
CA GLU A 280 63.67 -39.84 41.34
C GLU A 280 62.30 -39.13 41.36
N LEU A 281 62.03 -38.31 42.37
CA LEU A 281 60.83 -37.47 42.46
C LEU A 281 60.70 -36.56 41.23
N LYS A 282 61.78 -35.88 40.83
CA LYS A 282 61.80 -35.03 39.64
C LYS A 282 61.46 -35.83 38.38
N ASN A 283 62.04 -37.00 38.21
CA ASN A 283 61.81 -37.84 37.04
C ASN A 283 60.36 -38.32 36.99
N ASN A 284 59.82 -38.78 38.13
CA ASN A 284 58.43 -39.23 38.23
C ASN A 284 57.44 -38.08 37.96
N LEU A 285 57.67 -36.89 38.53
CA LEU A 285 56.87 -35.70 38.26
C LEU A 285 56.92 -35.30 36.77
N SER A 286 58.10 -35.39 36.15
CA SER A 286 58.25 -35.08 34.72
C SER A 286 57.48 -36.07 33.82
N ILE A 287 57.47 -37.36 34.19
CA ILE A 287 56.70 -38.38 33.49
C ILE A 287 55.20 -38.15 33.64
N SER A 288 54.71 -37.93 34.87
CA SER A 288 53.29 -37.68 35.13
C SER A 288 52.79 -36.41 34.43
N LEU A 289 53.59 -35.34 34.39
CA LEU A 289 53.24 -34.12 33.65
C LEU A 289 53.12 -34.37 32.14
N LYS A 290 53.98 -35.20 31.55
CA LYS A 290 53.88 -35.58 30.14
C LYS A 290 52.62 -36.41 29.87
N GLU A 291 52.24 -37.30 30.78
CA GLU A 291 51.01 -38.08 30.65
C GLU A 291 49.76 -37.21 30.75
N ILE A 292 49.72 -36.25 31.68
CA ILE A 292 48.64 -35.27 31.79
C ILE A 292 48.53 -34.44 30.52
N GLN A 293 49.66 -33.93 30.00
CA GLN A 293 49.67 -33.15 28.76
C GLN A 293 49.15 -33.96 27.57
N LYS A 294 49.54 -35.23 27.46
CA LYS A 294 49.08 -36.13 26.40
C LYS A 294 47.59 -36.41 26.51
N SER A 295 47.08 -36.67 27.72
CA SER A 295 45.66 -36.90 27.97
C SER A 295 44.82 -35.66 27.68
N PHE A 296 45.30 -34.48 28.11
CA PHE A 296 44.63 -33.21 27.85
C PHE A 296 44.54 -32.94 26.34
N ASN A 297 45.64 -33.07 25.60
CA ASN A 297 45.64 -32.87 24.15
C ASN A 297 44.72 -33.85 23.41
N PHE A 298 44.70 -35.13 23.82
CA PHE A 298 43.84 -36.13 23.22
C PHE A 298 42.36 -35.83 23.47
N ASN A 299 41.99 -35.51 24.71
CA ASN A 299 40.61 -35.16 25.07
C ASN A 299 40.16 -33.87 24.37
N LEU A 300 41.05 -32.89 24.24
CA LEU A 300 40.75 -31.64 23.56
C LEU A 300 40.54 -31.88 22.05
N GLN A 301 41.37 -32.69 21.41
CA GLN A 301 41.16 -33.08 20.01
C GLN A 301 39.87 -33.89 19.79
N ASP A 302 39.56 -34.83 20.68
CA ASP A 302 38.33 -35.63 20.60
C ASP A 302 37.07 -34.76 20.77
N ASN A 303 37.10 -33.82 21.72
CA ASN A 303 35.99 -32.89 21.93
C ASN A 303 35.84 -31.90 20.77
N LEU A 304 36.95 -31.38 20.22
CA LEU A 304 36.90 -30.53 19.03
C LEU A 304 36.33 -31.26 17.83
N LYS A 305 36.69 -32.54 17.65
CA LYS A 305 36.13 -33.36 16.57
C LYS A 305 34.64 -33.60 16.74
N LYS A 306 34.18 -33.92 17.95
CA LYS A 306 32.74 -34.08 18.25
C LYS A 306 31.96 -32.78 18.01
N LEU A 307 32.56 -31.63 18.31
CA LEU A 307 31.96 -30.34 18.02
C LEU A 307 31.84 -30.11 16.50
N ASP A 308 32.88 -30.45 15.74
CA ASP A 308 32.90 -30.34 14.27
C ASP A 308 31.84 -31.25 13.63
N ASP A 309 31.75 -32.51 14.09
CA ASP A 309 30.72 -33.46 13.66
C ASP A 309 29.30 -32.92 13.98
N TYR A 310 29.09 -32.38 15.18
CA TYR A 310 27.80 -31.79 15.58
C TYR A 310 27.43 -30.55 14.74
N ILE A 311 28.41 -29.69 14.45
CA ILE A 311 28.22 -28.51 13.59
C ILE A 311 27.83 -28.97 12.18
N SER A 312 28.51 -29.96 11.62
CA SER A 312 28.19 -30.52 10.31
C SER A 312 26.77 -31.09 10.26
N ASP A 313 26.40 -31.94 11.22
CA ASP A 313 25.05 -32.51 11.29
C ASP A 313 23.98 -31.42 11.41
N THR A 314 24.29 -30.35 12.16
CA THR A 314 23.38 -29.19 12.32
C THR A 314 23.23 -28.43 11.00
N PHE A 315 24.31 -28.23 10.25
CA PHE A 315 24.24 -27.59 8.93
C PHE A 315 23.44 -28.43 7.92
N ASP A 316 23.57 -29.75 7.95
CA ASP A 316 22.77 -30.64 7.08
C ASP A 316 21.26 -30.51 7.38
N ILE A 317 20.88 -30.43 8.66
CA ILE A 317 19.49 -30.17 9.08
C ILE A 317 19.02 -28.79 8.57
N PHE A 318 19.86 -27.76 8.69
CA PHE A 318 19.52 -26.43 8.17
C PHE A 318 19.32 -26.41 6.65
N GLU A 319 20.13 -27.16 5.88
CA GLU A 319 19.94 -27.30 4.43
C GLU A 319 18.61 -28.01 4.11
N GLU A 320 18.27 -29.08 4.83
CA GLU A 320 16.99 -29.79 4.68
C GLU A 320 15.79 -28.87 4.98
N GLU A 321 15.85 -28.09 6.06
CA GLU A 321 14.80 -27.11 6.39
C GLU A 321 14.70 -26.02 5.34
N GLN A 322 15.83 -25.54 4.80
CA GLN A 322 15.85 -24.53 3.74
C GLN A 322 15.17 -25.03 2.46
N ASP A 323 15.41 -26.29 2.08
CA ASP A 323 14.75 -26.90 0.93
C ASP A 323 13.26 -27.14 1.17
N ASN A 324 12.87 -27.51 2.39
CA ASN A 324 11.47 -27.62 2.77
C ASN A 324 10.74 -26.26 2.68
N ILE A 325 11.38 -25.18 3.13
CA ILE A 325 10.86 -23.81 2.96
C ILE A 325 10.69 -23.47 1.47
N LYS A 326 11.68 -23.77 0.61
CA LYS A 326 11.56 -23.54 -0.84
C LYS A 326 10.37 -24.30 -1.43
N GLN A 327 10.15 -25.55 -1.01
CA GLN A 327 9.03 -26.35 -1.47
C GLN A 327 7.68 -25.74 -1.05
N ILE A 328 7.55 -25.29 0.20
CA ILE A 328 6.36 -24.58 0.68
C ILE A 328 6.07 -23.32 -0.16
N PHE A 329 7.11 -22.54 -0.47
CA PHE A 329 6.96 -21.34 -1.31
C PHE A 329 6.49 -21.67 -2.74
N GLU A 330 7.02 -22.72 -3.37
CA GLU A 330 6.56 -23.16 -4.69
C GLU A 330 5.13 -23.72 -4.65
N GLU A 331 4.75 -24.47 -3.62
CA GLU A 331 3.37 -24.92 -3.42
C GLU A 331 2.40 -23.75 -3.24
N PHE A 332 2.78 -22.75 -2.44
CA PHE A 332 1.99 -21.54 -2.23
C PHE A 332 1.81 -20.74 -3.53
N LYS A 333 2.88 -20.55 -4.29
CA LYS A 333 2.85 -19.91 -5.61
C LYS A 333 1.93 -20.66 -6.58
N ASN A 334 1.99 -21.99 -6.60
CA ASN A 334 1.11 -22.81 -7.42
C ASN A 334 -0.36 -22.67 -7.01
N LYS A 335 -0.66 -22.65 -5.70
CA LYS A 335 -2.02 -22.40 -5.19
C LYS A 335 -2.55 -21.03 -5.57
N ILE A 336 -1.73 -19.98 -5.45
CA ILE A 336 -2.11 -18.62 -5.89
C ILE A 336 -2.45 -18.61 -7.38
N ASN A 337 -1.57 -19.17 -8.21
CA ASN A 337 -1.80 -19.19 -9.65
C ASN A 337 -3.07 -19.95 -10.02
N GLN A 338 -3.31 -21.12 -9.42
CA GLN A 338 -4.55 -21.86 -9.62
C GLN A 338 -5.78 -21.06 -9.19
N HIS A 339 -5.75 -20.45 -8.00
CA HIS A 339 -6.88 -19.68 -7.50
C HIS A 339 -7.18 -18.46 -8.37
N LEU A 340 -6.15 -17.74 -8.83
CA LEU A 340 -6.31 -16.62 -9.75
C LEU A 340 -6.90 -17.05 -11.10
N LEU A 341 -6.45 -18.18 -11.66
CA LEU A 341 -7.00 -18.72 -12.90
C LEU A 341 -8.48 -19.09 -12.72
N THR A 342 -8.83 -19.78 -11.63
CA THR A 342 -10.23 -20.13 -11.34
C THR A 342 -11.12 -18.90 -11.19
N LEU A 343 -10.69 -17.90 -10.40
CA LEU A 343 -11.44 -16.65 -10.22
C LEU A 343 -11.62 -15.90 -11.55
N PHE A 344 -10.57 -15.88 -12.39
CA PHE A 344 -10.64 -15.25 -13.69
C PHE A 344 -11.63 -15.97 -14.62
N ASP A 345 -11.57 -17.30 -14.69
CA ASP A 345 -12.48 -18.12 -15.50
C ASP A 345 -13.93 -17.98 -15.02
N GLU A 346 -14.18 -18.03 -13.71
CA GLU A 346 -15.52 -17.82 -13.15
C GLU A 346 -16.07 -16.44 -13.52
N LYS A 347 -15.27 -15.39 -13.36
CA LYS A 347 -15.70 -14.02 -13.65
C LYS A 347 -15.90 -13.77 -15.14
N LEU A 348 -15.03 -14.34 -15.97
CA LEU A 348 -15.12 -14.26 -17.42
C LEU A 348 -16.39 -14.98 -17.89
N ASN A 349 -16.61 -16.22 -17.45
CA ASN A 349 -17.79 -17.02 -17.82
C ASN A 349 -19.08 -16.33 -17.39
N PHE A 350 -19.15 -15.82 -16.15
CA PHE A 350 -20.30 -15.04 -15.71
C PHE A 350 -20.56 -13.83 -16.61
N SER A 351 -19.51 -13.10 -16.99
CA SER A 351 -19.65 -11.93 -17.87
C SER A 351 -20.10 -12.32 -19.28
N VAL A 352 -19.58 -13.42 -19.83
CA VAL A 352 -19.98 -13.97 -21.13
C VAL A 352 -21.45 -14.40 -21.11
N GLU A 353 -21.91 -15.05 -20.05
CA GLU A 353 -23.32 -15.43 -19.89
C GLU A 353 -24.25 -14.21 -19.84
N GLN A 354 -23.89 -13.16 -19.09
CA GLN A 354 -24.65 -11.91 -19.04
C GLN A 354 -24.74 -11.24 -20.41
N ILE A 355 -23.63 -11.18 -21.14
CA ILE A 355 -23.61 -10.65 -22.51
C ILE A 355 -24.47 -11.50 -23.44
N GLY A 356 -24.40 -12.83 -23.30
CA GLY A 356 -25.24 -13.77 -24.06
C GLY A 356 -26.73 -13.53 -23.84
N PHE A 357 -27.16 -13.32 -22.59
CA PHE A 357 -28.55 -13.00 -22.26
C PHE A 357 -29.00 -11.67 -22.88
N ILE A 358 -28.15 -10.63 -22.83
CA ILE A 358 -28.42 -9.34 -23.49
C ILE A 358 -28.55 -9.53 -25.01
N PHE A 359 -27.70 -10.34 -25.61
CA PHE A 359 -27.72 -10.58 -27.05
C PHE A 359 -28.98 -11.32 -27.51
N GLU A 360 -29.39 -12.37 -26.80
CA GLU A 360 -30.64 -13.09 -27.10
C GLU A 360 -31.89 -12.21 -26.90
N ASN A 361 -31.92 -11.37 -25.86
CA ASN A 361 -32.99 -10.39 -25.69
C ASN A 361 -33.04 -9.37 -26.84
N SER A 362 -31.88 -8.89 -27.28
CA SER A 362 -31.76 -7.95 -28.40
C SER A 362 -32.24 -8.60 -29.71
N LYS A 363 -31.86 -9.85 -29.95
CA LYS A 363 -32.31 -10.65 -31.10
C LYS A 363 -33.83 -10.82 -31.10
N LYS A 364 -34.44 -11.11 -29.95
CA LYS A 364 -35.90 -11.20 -29.80
C LYS A 364 -36.57 -9.85 -30.13
N LEU A 365 -36.07 -8.74 -29.58
CA LEU A 365 -36.59 -7.41 -29.87
C LEU A 365 -36.51 -7.06 -31.36
N ILE A 366 -35.42 -7.42 -32.04
CA ILE A 366 -35.27 -7.23 -33.48
C ILE A 366 -36.32 -8.05 -34.26
N ALA A 367 -36.54 -9.31 -33.88
CA ALA A 367 -37.56 -10.16 -34.50
C ALA A 367 -38.98 -9.60 -34.32
N ASP A 368 -39.30 -9.11 -33.11
CA ASP A 368 -40.58 -8.46 -32.82
C ASP A 368 -40.76 -7.18 -33.67
N MET A 369 -39.70 -6.38 -33.80
CA MET A 369 -39.70 -5.17 -34.62
C MET A 369 -39.89 -5.49 -36.12
N GLU A 370 -39.29 -6.58 -36.60
CA GLU A 370 -39.47 -7.04 -37.98
C GLU A 370 -40.91 -7.49 -38.24
N ALA A 371 -41.54 -8.21 -37.29
CA ALA A 371 -42.94 -8.59 -37.38
C ALA A 371 -43.87 -7.36 -37.46
N ILE A 372 -43.65 -6.36 -36.60
CA ILE A 372 -44.39 -5.08 -36.63
C ILE A 372 -44.21 -4.37 -37.97
N ASN A 373 -42.98 -4.34 -38.49
CA ASN A 373 -42.69 -3.71 -39.77
C ASN A 373 -43.42 -4.41 -40.92
N GLN A 374 -43.45 -5.76 -40.94
CA GLN A 374 -44.20 -6.51 -41.94
C GLN A 374 -45.70 -6.22 -41.89
N GLU A 375 -46.28 -6.07 -40.69
CA GLU A 375 -47.68 -5.67 -40.53
C GLU A 375 -47.95 -4.26 -41.04
N CYS A 376 -47.06 -3.30 -40.75
CA CYS A 376 -47.14 -1.94 -41.27
C CYS A 376 -47.10 -1.93 -42.80
N VAL A 377 -46.17 -2.69 -43.41
CA VAL A 377 -46.08 -2.81 -44.87
C VAL A 377 -47.35 -3.42 -45.48
N LYS A 378 -47.93 -4.45 -44.86
CA LYS A 378 -49.22 -5.02 -45.29
C LYS A 378 -50.35 -4.00 -45.24
N SER A 379 -50.42 -3.23 -44.15
CA SER A 379 -51.44 -2.19 -43.96
C SER A 379 -51.30 -1.05 -44.98
N LEU A 380 -50.06 -0.62 -45.25
CA LEU A 380 -49.76 0.37 -46.30
C LEU A 380 -50.19 -0.13 -47.68
N LYS A 381 -49.84 -1.37 -48.06
CA LYS A 381 -50.28 -1.97 -49.33
C LYS A 381 -51.80 -1.99 -49.45
N LYS A 382 -52.52 -2.35 -48.39
CA LYS A 382 -53.99 -2.32 -48.35
C LYS A 382 -54.52 -0.90 -48.55
N GLY A 383 -53.93 0.10 -47.88
CA GLY A 383 -54.26 1.51 -48.04
C GLY A 383 -54.04 2.03 -49.46
N THR A 384 -52.92 1.67 -50.08
CA THR A 384 -52.62 1.99 -51.49
C THR A 384 -53.68 1.40 -52.42
N GLN A 385 -54.04 0.14 -52.23
CA GLN A 385 -55.03 -0.53 -53.08
C GLN A 385 -56.44 0.05 -52.91
N ILE A 386 -56.82 0.46 -51.68
CA ILE A 386 -58.06 1.21 -51.44
C ILE A 386 -58.04 2.53 -52.22
N THR A 387 -56.93 3.28 -52.14
CA THR A 387 -56.76 4.55 -52.85
C THR A 387 -56.85 4.38 -54.37
N GLU A 388 -56.21 3.34 -54.92
CA GLU A 388 -56.31 3.01 -56.35
C GLU A 388 -57.74 2.65 -56.77
N ASN A 389 -58.45 1.88 -55.96
CA ASN A 389 -59.85 1.53 -56.22
C ASN A 389 -60.75 2.75 -56.18
N LEU A 390 -60.57 3.65 -55.21
CA LEU A 390 -61.29 4.93 -55.16
C LEU A 390 -61.00 5.78 -56.40
N SER A 391 -59.74 5.87 -56.83
CA SER A 391 -59.36 6.58 -58.07
C SER A 391 -60.08 6.01 -59.30
N LYS A 392 -60.13 4.67 -59.44
CA LYS A 392 -60.87 3.98 -60.51
C LYS A 392 -62.38 4.25 -60.50
N ILE A 393 -62.97 4.60 -59.35
CA ILE A 393 -64.39 4.94 -59.25
C ILE A 393 -64.62 6.43 -59.55
N ILE A 394 -63.77 7.31 -59.03
CA ILE A 394 -63.92 8.76 -59.14
C ILE A 394 -63.70 9.23 -60.58
N MET A 395 -62.63 8.79 -61.26
CA MET A 395 -62.29 9.28 -62.61
C MET A 395 -63.39 9.00 -63.65
N PRO A 396 -63.99 7.79 -63.74
CA PRO A 396 -65.09 7.55 -64.67
C PRO A 396 -66.38 8.28 -64.27
N SER A 397 -66.62 8.47 -62.97
CA SER A 397 -67.79 9.20 -62.47
C SER A 397 -67.73 10.66 -62.88
N GLU A 398 -66.57 11.31 -62.76
CA GLU A 398 -66.33 12.66 -63.26
C GLU A 398 -66.62 12.76 -64.76
N LYS A 399 -66.07 11.84 -65.57
CA LYS A 399 -66.32 11.79 -67.02
C LYS A 399 -67.80 11.57 -67.36
N ARG A 400 -68.49 10.71 -66.61
CA ARG A 400 -69.92 10.44 -66.78
C ARG A 400 -70.79 11.63 -66.39
N ILE A 401 -70.44 12.36 -65.33
CA ILE A 401 -71.14 13.58 -64.93
C ILE A 401 -70.98 14.64 -66.03
N ALA A 402 -69.74 14.86 -66.51
CA ALA A 402 -69.46 15.81 -67.59
C ALA A 402 -70.23 15.48 -68.88
N SER A 403 -70.26 14.20 -69.29
CA SER A 403 -70.99 13.80 -70.50
C SER A 403 -72.50 13.98 -70.36
N LYS A 404 -73.08 13.64 -69.19
CA LYS A 404 -74.52 13.84 -68.92
C LYS A 404 -74.91 15.31 -68.89
N LEU A 405 -74.02 16.17 -68.39
CA LEU A 405 -74.21 17.63 -68.38
C LEU A 405 -74.27 18.17 -69.82
N GLU A 406 -73.33 17.77 -70.68
CA GLU A 406 -73.33 18.18 -72.10
C GLU A 406 -74.51 17.58 -72.90
N GLU A 407 -74.91 16.33 -72.62
CA GLU A 407 -76.10 15.74 -73.21
C GLU A 407 -77.36 16.54 -72.86
N ASN A 408 -77.54 16.89 -71.58
CA ASN A 408 -78.66 17.69 -71.11
C ASN A 408 -78.65 19.11 -71.70
N LYS A 409 -77.48 19.76 -71.74
CA LYS A 409 -77.31 21.06 -72.38
C LYS A 409 -77.72 21.00 -73.85
N THR A 410 -77.31 19.98 -74.59
CA THR A 410 -77.69 19.76 -75.99
C THR A 410 -79.20 19.56 -76.14
N LYS A 411 -79.81 18.70 -75.31
CA LYS A 411 -81.27 18.48 -75.31
C LYS A 411 -82.06 19.77 -75.05
N ILE A 412 -81.60 20.58 -74.09
CA ILE A 412 -82.23 21.87 -73.78
C ILE A 412 -82.13 22.81 -75.00
N ILE A 413 -80.94 22.94 -75.59
CA ILE A 413 -80.72 23.77 -76.78
C ILE A 413 -81.61 23.31 -77.94
N ASP A 414 -81.68 22.01 -78.22
CA ASP A 414 -82.50 21.47 -79.31
C ASP A 414 -84.00 21.68 -79.07
N ASN A 415 -84.46 21.55 -77.83
CA ASN A 415 -85.85 21.85 -77.48
C ASN A 415 -86.17 23.33 -77.68
N TYR A 416 -85.28 24.24 -77.27
CA TYR A 416 -85.42 25.67 -77.54
C TYR A 416 -85.40 25.97 -79.05
N LYS A 417 -84.50 25.37 -79.82
CA LYS A 417 -84.47 25.51 -81.29
C LYS A 417 -85.78 25.05 -81.93
N LYS A 418 -86.33 23.90 -81.51
CA LYS A 418 -87.64 23.41 -81.99
C LYS A 418 -88.77 24.38 -81.65
N LYS A 419 -88.81 24.91 -80.43
CA LYS A 419 -89.81 25.92 -80.03
C LYS A 419 -89.67 27.21 -80.85
N ILE A 420 -88.45 27.69 -81.08
CA ILE A 420 -88.18 28.86 -81.93
C ILE A 420 -88.62 28.60 -83.37
N ALA A 421 -88.30 27.45 -83.94
CA ALA A 421 -88.70 27.08 -85.30
C ALA A 421 -90.24 27.01 -85.43
N ASN A 422 -90.93 26.43 -84.44
CA ASN A 422 -92.39 26.41 -84.40
C ASN A 422 -92.97 27.83 -84.33
N LEU A 423 -92.41 28.70 -83.48
CA LEU A 423 -92.81 30.10 -83.39
C LEU A 423 -92.59 30.84 -84.71
N GLN A 424 -91.44 30.63 -85.36
CA GLN A 424 -91.14 31.19 -86.68
C GLN A 424 -92.14 30.73 -87.74
N ASN A 425 -92.50 29.44 -87.75
CA ASN A 425 -93.52 28.90 -88.65
C ASN A 425 -94.90 29.53 -88.40
N SER A 426 -95.31 29.68 -87.14
CA SER A 426 -96.55 30.36 -86.78
C SER A 426 -96.55 31.83 -87.22
N ILE A 427 -95.46 32.56 -87.01
CA ILE A 427 -95.30 33.95 -87.48
C ILE A 427 -95.39 34.02 -89.01
N THR A 428 -94.75 33.09 -89.72
CA THR A 428 -94.78 33.03 -91.18
C THR A 428 -96.19 32.76 -91.72
N SER A 429 -96.93 31.83 -91.08
CA SER A 429 -98.33 31.55 -91.41
C SER A 429 -99.22 32.77 -91.18
N PHE A 430 -99.09 33.42 -90.01
CA PHE A 430 -99.84 34.63 -89.67
C PHE A 430 -99.58 35.77 -90.68
N ASN A 431 -98.33 35.97 -91.08
CA ASN A 431 -97.98 36.97 -92.07
C ASN A 431 -98.60 36.68 -93.46
N LYS A 432 -98.62 35.39 -93.87
CA LYS A 432 -99.30 34.97 -95.11
C LYS A 432 -100.80 35.26 -95.07
N GLU A 433 -101.44 35.00 -93.95
CA GLU A 433 -102.86 35.25 -93.74
C GLU A 433 -103.17 36.76 -93.74
N THR A 434 -102.33 37.55 -93.08
CA THR A 434 -102.43 39.03 -93.08
C THR A 434 -102.30 39.60 -94.49
N LYS A 435 -101.35 39.10 -95.30
CA LYS A 435 -101.22 39.49 -96.71
C LYS A 435 -102.46 39.14 -97.54
N LYS A 436 -103.07 37.97 -97.29
CA LYS A 436 -104.31 37.56 -97.98
C LYS A 436 -105.47 38.50 -97.64
N ILE A 437 -105.65 38.84 -96.37
CA ILE A 437 -106.66 39.81 -95.92
C ILE A 437 -106.43 41.16 -96.61
N MET A 438 -105.17 41.64 -96.63
CA MET A 438 -104.81 42.90 -97.28
C MET A 438 -105.14 42.90 -98.78
N SER A 439 -104.90 41.79 -99.48
CA SER A 439 -105.25 41.62 -100.89
C SER A 439 -106.76 41.64 -101.12
N ASN A 440 -107.52 40.95 -100.28
CA ASN A 440 -108.98 40.93 -100.35
C ASN A 440 -109.57 42.33 -100.11
N LEU A 441 -109.01 43.08 -99.16
CA LEU A 441 -109.43 44.44 -98.86
C LEU A 441 -109.16 45.38 -100.05
N LYS A 442 -107.98 45.28 -100.68
CA LYS A 442 -107.65 46.03 -101.91
C LYS A 442 -108.62 45.72 -103.05
N ALA A 443 -108.98 44.44 -103.24
CA ALA A 443 -109.93 44.04 -104.27
C ALA A 443 -111.34 44.62 -104.01
N ALA A 444 -111.80 44.62 -102.75
CA ALA A 444 -113.08 45.22 -102.38
C ALA A 444 -113.12 46.74 -102.63
N ILE A 445 -112.02 47.44 -102.36
CA ILE A 445 -111.88 48.88 -102.65
C ILE A 445 -111.99 49.15 -104.16
N LEU A 446 -111.30 48.38 -105.01
CA LEU A 446 -111.38 48.54 -106.47
C LEU A 446 -112.79 48.31 -107.02
N VAL A 447 -113.54 47.35 -106.48
CA VAL A 447 -114.94 47.09 -106.86
C VAL A 447 -115.85 48.27 -106.47
N LEU A 448 -115.61 48.87 -105.30
CA LEU A 448 -116.32 50.08 -104.85
C LEU A 448 -116.00 51.31 -105.71
N GLU A 449 -114.74 51.48 -106.11
CA GLU A 449 -114.35 52.57 -107.02
C GLU A 449 -114.96 52.41 -108.42
N GLY A 450 -114.99 51.20 -108.97
CA GLY A 450 -115.54 50.93 -110.30
C GLY A 450 -117.08 51.06 -110.40
N SER A 451 -117.80 50.99 -109.27
CA SER A 451 -119.26 51.11 -109.22
C SER A 451 -119.77 52.56 -109.10
N LYS A 452 -118.86 53.53 -108.89
CA LYS A 452 -119.19 54.96 -108.75
C LYS A 452 -119.74 55.60 -110.03
N GLU A 453 -119.06 55.41 -111.17
CA GLU A 453 -119.46 56.00 -112.46
C GLU A 453 -120.81 55.48 -113.01
N PRO A 454 -121.07 54.16 -113.00
CA PRO A 454 -122.34 53.62 -113.49
C PRO A 454 -123.55 54.12 -112.71
N ILE A 455 -123.41 54.35 -111.40
CA ILE A 455 -124.49 54.86 -110.54
C ILE A 455 -124.78 56.32 -110.87
N LEU A 456 -123.76 57.15 -111.05
CA LEU A 456 -123.90 58.56 -111.46
C LEU A 456 -124.58 58.67 -112.83
N ASN A 457 -124.14 57.89 -113.82
CA ASN A 457 -124.76 57.86 -115.15
C ASN A 457 -126.21 57.39 -115.14
N LYS A 458 -126.57 56.47 -114.23
CA LYS A 458 -127.96 55.98 -114.10
C LYS A 458 -128.88 57.01 -113.44
N LEU A 459 -128.35 57.82 -112.53
CA LEU A 459 -129.04 58.95 -111.91
C LEU A 459 -129.39 60.04 -112.94
N ASP A 460 -128.43 60.46 -113.76
CA ASP A 460 -128.64 61.46 -114.82
C ASP A 460 -129.67 61.00 -115.87
N LYS A 461 -129.65 59.71 -116.23
CA LYS A 461 -130.56 59.13 -117.22
C LYS A 461 -132.01 59.08 -116.72
N LEU A 462 -132.22 58.70 -115.46
CA LEU A 462 -133.53 58.68 -114.82
C LEU A 462 -134.14 60.08 -114.65
N GLU A 463 -133.30 61.09 -114.42
CA GLU A 463 -133.75 62.48 -114.29
C GLU A 463 -134.23 63.07 -115.63
N ASN A 464 -133.58 62.70 -116.74
CA ASN A 464 -134.04 63.05 -118.10
C ASN A 464 -135.30 62.27 -118.53
N GLU A 465 -135.39 60.97 -118.25
CA GLU A 465 -136.59 60.17 -118.55
C GLU A 465 -137.83 60.69 -117.82
N LYS A 466 -137.69 61.14 -116.57
CA LYS A 466 -138.77 61.76 -115.79
C LYS A 466 -139.31 63.04 -116.45
N LYS A 467 -138.44 63.87 -117.05
CA LYS A 467 -138.86 65.08 -117.80
C LYS A 467 -139.65 64.72 -119.06
N ASN A 468 -139.22 63.72 -119.83
CA ASN A 468 -139.89 63.29 -121.06
C ASN A 468 -141.27 62.68 -120.81
N LEU A 469 -141.40 61.81 -119.80
CA LEU A 469 -142.69 61.21 -119.40
C LEU A 469 -143.73 62.26 -119.00
N HIS A 470 -143.29 63.37 -118.39
CA HIS A 470 -144.19 64.47 -118.03
C HIS A 470 -144.74 65.22 -119.25
N SER A 471 -143.98 65.29 -120.35
CA SER A 471 -144.43 65.89 -121.61
C SER A 471 -145.41 64.97 -122.35
N SER A 472 -145.12 63.67 -122.45
CA SER A 472 -145.98 62.69 -123.13
C SER A 472 -147.34 62.47 -122.46
N ILE A 473 -147.40 62.55 -121.12
CA ILE A 473 -148.69 62.49 -120.39
C ILE A 473 -149.58 63.71 -120.72
N LYS A 474 -148.98 64.84 -121.10
CA LYS A 474 -149.71 66.06 -121.47
C LYS A 474 -150.33 65.94 -122.88
N GLU A 475 -149.64 65.33 -123.82
CA GLU A 475 -150.14 65.01 -125.17
C GLU A 475 -151.24 63.95 -125.16
N LEU A 476 -151.06 62.85 -124.42
CA LEU A 476 -152.07 61.78 -124.32
C LEU A 476 -153.38 62.23 -123.68
N LYS A 477 -153.36 63.28 -122.84
CA LYS A 477 -154.58 63.92 -122.32
C LYS A 477 -155.32 64.73 -123.40
N SER A 478 -154.60 65.33 -124.34
CA SER A 478 -155.16 66.08 -125.48
C SER A 478 -155.83 65.14 -126.49
N GLU A 479 -155.14 64.07 -126.88
CA GLU A 479 -155.63 63.08 -127.84
C GLU A 479 -156.87 62.32 -127.33
N LYS A 480 -156.89 61.96 -126.04
CA LYS A 480 -158.07 61.36 -125.41
C LYS A 480 -159.29 62.28 -125.48
N GLN A 481 -159.10 63.59 -125.38
CA GLN A 481 -160.18 64.58 -125.47
C GLN A 481 -160.76 64.65 -126.90
N GLU A 482 -159.91 64.46 -127.91
CA GLU A 482 -160.28 64.49 -129.34
C GLU A 482 -161.02 63.22 -129.76
N LEU A 483 -160.55 62.05 -129.34
CA LEU A 483 -161.24 60.76 -129.50
C LEU A 483 -162.63 60.74 -128.84
N MET A 484 -162.77 61.40 -127.68
CA MET A 484 -164.07 61.55 -127.01
C MET A 484 -165.05 62.47 -127.78
N ASN A 485 -164.55 63.39 -128.60
CA ASN A 485 -165.39 64.24 -129.45
C ASN A 485 -165.82 63.52 -130.74
N GLN A 486 -164.97 62.68 -131.32
CA GLN A 486 -165.35 61.87 -132.49
C GLN A 486 -166.39 60.78 -132.13
N ILE A 487 -166.26 60.16 -130.95
CA ILE A 487 -167.28 59.23 -130.42
C ILE A 487 -168.64 59.93 -130.18
N LYS A 488 -168.66 61.25 -130.01
CA LYS A 488 -169.90 62.04 -129.90
C LYS A 488 -170.60 62.26 -131.25
N GLU A 489 -169.88 62.25 -132.37
CA GLU A 489 -170.50 62.42 -133.69
C GLU A 489 -171.15 61.13 -134.21
N LEU A 490 -170.73 59.95 -133.71
CA LEU A 490 -171.46 58.68 -133.83
C LEU A 490 -172.89 58.70 -133.20
N LYS A 491 -173.36 59.83 -132.68
CA LYS A 491 -174.67 59.95 -132.00
C LYS A 491 -175.65 60.97 -132.59
N LYS A 492 -175.37 61.67 -133.70
CA LYS A 492 -176.36 62.60 -134.31
C LYS A 492 -176.30 62.61 -135.84
N GLY A 493 -177.27 61.95 -136.48
CA GLY A 493 -177.49 61.91 -137.94
C GLY A 493 -176.89 60.64 -138.56
N GLY A 494 -177.58 59.91 -139.42
CA GLY A 494 -178.46 60.44 -140.48
C GLY A 494 -177.74 60.27 -141.81
#